data_AF-A0A226M9P1-F1
#
_entry.id   AF-A0A226M9P1-F1
#
_cell.length_a   1.000
_cell.length_b   1.000
_cell.length_c   1.000
_cell.angle_alpha   90.00
_cell.angle_beta   90.00
_cell.angle_gamma   90.00
#
_symmetry.space_group_name_H-M   'P 1'
#
loop_
_entity.id
_entity.type
_entity.pdbx_description
1 polymer ?
#
loop_
_entity_poly.entity_id
_entity_poly.type
_entity_poly.pdbx_seq_one_letter_code
_entity_poly.pdbx_strand_id
1 'polypeptide(L)'
;VENAQLSAARNSDFANAAREELMETKLRVGNLTAEINQYQSQNAALENRVKELQEMLDKDRDLHRKRMAEKEKEMAQAQKKVQEQLEEYEHLLDVKLALDLEINAYRKMLEGEEQRLNISPSASSRSTATQASEGRRFLHGRKRKMRAKKRECSAGFKTVQHASTSGKVSIEEIDVDGNFVRLKNNSDEDQPLSGWVLRRHLESVSDVTYKFPSQFTLQAGQVVTVWGAAAGVSPGPSDLVWKSQKSWGAGFDIGVTLITDEGEELAERKLMHVPRGEESGEQDDEYEELMGSEVELPSQ
;
A
#
# COMPACT_ATOMS: atom_id res chain seq x y z
N VAL A 1 20.34 -72.17 -68.22
CA VAL A 1 19.31 -71.13 -68.47
C VAL A 1 18.53 -70.82 -67.20
N GLU A 2 18.10 -71.84 -66.45
CA GLU A 2 17.37 -71.71 -65.17
C GLU A 2 18.12 -70.90 -64.09
N ASN A 3 19.44 -71.09 -63.92
CA ASN A 3 20.25 -70.34 -62.95
C ASN A 3 20.33 -68.81 -63.26
N ALA A 4 20.30 -68.45 -64.55
CA ALA A 4 20.28 -67.04 -64.97
C ALA A 4 18.92 -66.38 -64.71
N GLN A 5 17.83 -67.14 -64.88
CA GLN A 5 16.48 -66.68 -64.56
C GLN A 5 16.27 -66.47 -63.06
N LEU A 6 16.76 -67.40 -62.23
CA LEU A 6 16.74 -67.26 -60.76
C LEU A 6 17.56 -66.05 -60.29
N SER A 7 18.72 -65.80 -60.90
CA SER A 7 19.55 -64.64 -60.59
C SER A 7 18.89 -63.32 -61.01
N ALA A 8 18.22 -63.31 -62.17
CA ALA A 8 17.47 -62.14 -62.64
C ALA A 8 16.25 -61.83 -61.75
N ALA A 9 15.51 -62.85 -61.32
CA ALA A 9 14.39 -62.70 -60.38
C ALA A 9 14.85 -62.15 -59.02
N ARG A 10 15.95 -62.69 -58.49
CA ARG A 10 16.54 -62.18 -57.25
C ARG A 10 16.99 -60.72 -57.38
N ASN A 11 17.57 -60.34 -58.52
CA ASN A 11 17.96 -58.96 -58.80
C ASN A 11 16.75 -58.02 -58.94
N SER A 12 15.64 -58.47 -59.53
CA SER A 12 14.40 -57.68 -59.55
C SER A 12 13.79 -57.51 -58.17
N ASP A 13 13.85 -58.52 -57.31
CA ASP A 13 13.34 -58.45 -55.94
C ASP A 13 14.16 -57.44 -55.11
N PHE A 14 15.49 -57.45 -55.24
CA PHE A 14 16.35 -56.44 -54.61
C PHE A 14 16.06 -55.03 -55.12
N ALA A 15 15.86 -54.86 -56.44
CA ALA A 15 15.53 -53.57 -57.02
C ALA A 15 14.13 -53.07 -56.58
N ASN A 16 13.19 -53.98 -56.34
CA ASN A 16 11.86 -53.64 -55.82
C ASN A 16 11.91 -53.25 -54.35
N ALA A 17 12.64 -54.00 -53.52
CA ALA A 17 12.87 -53.67 -52.12
C ALA A 17 13.54 -52.28 -51.96
N ALA A 18 14.59 -52.00 -52.74
CA ALA A 18 15.26 -50.69 -52.72
C ALA A 18 14.33 -49.54 -53.17
N ARG A 19 13.39 -49.79 -54.09
CA ARG A 19 12.37 -48.79 -54.49
C ARG A 19 11.34 -48.54 -53.40
N GLU A 20 10.92 -49.60 -52.71
CA GLU A 20 9.97 -49.51 -51.60
C GLU A 20 10.58 -48.74 -50.42
N GLU A 21 11.82 -49.05 -50.04
CA GLU A 21 12.57 -48.30 -49.02
C GLU A 21 12.76 -46.82 -49.43
N LEU A 22 13.03 -46.55 -50.71
CA LEU A 22 13.11 -45.18 -51.22
C LEU A 22 11.75 -44.46 -51.13
N MET A 23 10.64 -45.16 -51.36
CA MET A 23 9.29 -44.59 -51.24
C MET A 23 8.93 -44.30 -49.79
N GLU A 24 9.24 -45.21 -48.88
CA GLU A 24 9.02 -45.05 -47.44
C GLU A 24 9.83 -43.87 -46.89
N THR A 25 11.11 -43.77 -47.25
CA THR A 25 11.98 -42.65 -46.84
C THR A 25 11.48 -41.32 -47.39
N LYS A 26 11.01 -41.26 -48.65
CA LYS A 26 10.38 -40.05 -49.20
C LYS A 26 9.13 -39.65 -48.45
N LEU A 27 8.27 -40.61 -48.10
CA LEU A 27 7.05 -40.35 -47.33
C LEU A 27 7.40 -39.83 -45.93
N ARG A 28 8.39 -40.44 -45.27
CA ARG A 28 8.92 -39.98 -43.99
C ARG A 28 9.46 -38.55 -44.06
N VAL A 29 10.24 -38.22 -45.09
CA VAL A 29 10.73 -36.85 -45.31
C VAL A 29 9.58 -35.87 -45.53
N GLY A 30 8.57 -36.26 -46.31
CA GLY A 30 7.36 -35.45 -46.52
C GLY A 30 6.63 -35.15 -45.21
N ASN A 31 6.41 -36.18 -44.38
CA ASN A 31 5.77 -36.02 -43.06
C ASN A 31 6.58 -35.12 -42.13
N LEU A 32 7.89 -35.35 -42.00
CA LEU A 32 8.77 -34.52 -41.17
C LEU A 32 8.81 -33.06 -41.66
N THR A 33 8.76 -32.84 -42.98
CA THR A 33 8.71 -31.47 -43.55
C THR A 33 7.39 -30.79 -43.20
N ALA A 34 6.27 -31.52 -43.24
CA ALA A 34 4.96 -30.99 -42.83
C ALA A 34 4.93 -30.64 -41.33
N GLU A 35 5.49 -31.50 -40.48
CA GLU A 35 5.63 -31.24 -39.04
C GLU A 35 6.50 -30.00 -38.78
N ILE A 36 7.64 -29.85 -39.48
CA ILE A 36 8.48 -28.66 -39.38
C ILE A 36 7.70 -27.40 -39.75
N ASN A 37 6.96 -27.40 -40.86
CA ASN A 37 6.16 -26.26 -41.29
C ASN A 37 5.05 -25.92 -40.29
N GLN A 38 4.42 -26.95 -39.70
CA GLN A 38 3.43 -26.77 -38.65
C GLN A 38 4.03 -26.11 -37.41
N TYR A 39 5.17 -26.61 -36.92
CA TYR A 39 5.86 -26.02 -35.77
C TYR A 39 6.35 -24.60 -36.05
N GLN A 40 6.85 -24.32 -37.26
CA GLN A 40 7.23 -22.96 -37.67
C GLN A 40 6.02 -22.01 -37.63
N SER A 41 4.87 -22.42 -38.16
CA SER A 41 3.65 -21.61 -38.12
C SER A 41 3.15 -21.39 -36.68
N GLN A 42 3.23 -22.41 -35.83
CA GLN A 42 2.87 -22.29 -34.41
C GLN A 42 3.81 -21.33 -33.68
N ASN A 43 5.12 -21.41 -33.95
CA ASN A 43 6.09 -20.53 -33.32
C ASN A 43 5.85 -19.07 -33.74
N ALA A 44 5.61 -18.80 -35.02
CA ALA A 44 5.27 -17.46 -35.49
C ALA A 44 3.98 -16.91 -34.85
N ALA A 45 2.96 -17.77 -34.66
CA ALA A 45 1.73 -17.38 -33.97
C ALA A 45 1.97 -17.05 -32.49
N LEU A 46 2.80 -17.84 -31.80
CA LEU A 46 3.18 -17.58 -30.42
C LEU A 46 4.02 -16.30 -30.27
N GLU A 47 4.97 -16.07 -31.17
CA GLU A 47 5.78 -14.85 -31.20
C GLU A 47 4.91 -13.60 -31.39
N ASN A 48 3.95 -13.64 -32.33
CA ASN A 48 2.98 -12.56 -32.50
C ASN A 48 2.13 -12.36 -31.23
N ARG A 49 1.69 -13.45 -30.60
CA ARG A 49 0.89 -13.35 -29.37
C ARG A 49 1.68 -12.73 -28.21
N VAL A 50 2.96 -13.08 -28.08
CA VAL A 50 3.85 -12.47 -27.09
C VAL A 50 4.00 -10.98 -27.35
N LYS A 51 4.20 -10.57 -28.60
CA LYS A 51 4.31 -9.15 -28.97
C LYS A 51 3.04 -8.37 -28.65
N GLU A 52 1.86 -8.91 -28.99
CA GLU A 52 0.58 -8.28 -28.64
C GLU A 52 0.39 -8.12 -27.12
N LEU A 53 0.74 -9.15 -26.35
CA LEU A 53 0.66 -9.11 -24.89
C LEU A 53 1.62 -8.05 -24.31
N GLN A 54 2.82 -7.93 -24.86
CA GLN A 54 3.77 -6.89 -24.48
C GLN A 54 3.23 -5.48 -24.78
N GLU A 55 2.69 -5.27 -25.98
CA GLU A 55 2.09 -3.97 -26.36
C GLU A 55 0.88 -3.60 -25.49
N MET A 56 0.06 -4.57 -25.10
CA MET A 56 -1.06 -4.33 -24.18
C MET A 56 -0.55 -3.97 -22.77
N LEU A 57 0.45 -4.71 -22.26
CA LEU A 57 1.04 -4.43 -20.96
C LEU A 57 1.66 -3.03 -20.89
N ASP A 58 2.34 -2.60 -21.95
CA ASP A 58 2.94 -1.26 -22.00
C ASP A 58 1.87 -0.16 -22.05
N LYS A 59 0.78 -0.37 -22.79
CA LYS A 59 -0.37 0.55 -22.79
C LYS A 59 -1.02 0.65 -21.40
N ASP A 60 -1.21 -0.47 -20.72
CA ASP A 60 -1.77 -0.48 -19.37
C ASP A 60 -0.86 0.24 -18.39
N ARG A 61 0.46 -0.02 -18.43
CA ARG A 61 1.46 0.72 -17.63
C ARG A 61 1.37 2.23 -17.85
N ASP A 62 1.25 2.68 -19.08
CA ASP A 62 1.14 4.10 -19.39
C ASP A 62 -0.18 4.71 -18.92
N LEU A 63 -1.29 3.98 -19.03
CA LEU A 63 -2.58 4.40 -18.47
C LEU A 63 -2.52 4.51 -16.94
N HIS A 64 -1.90 3.53 -16.27
CA HIS A 64 -1.71 3.57 -14.82
C HIS A 64 -0.82 4.75 -14.41
N ARG A 65 0.30 4.99 -15.10
CA ARG A 65 1.17 6.15 -14.84
C ARG A 65 0.42 7.47 -14.97
N LYS A 66 -0.40 7.63 -16.03
CA LYS A 66 -1.22 8.84 -16.23
C LYS A 66 -2.22 9.04 -15.09
N ARG A 67 -2.93 7.97 -14.70
CA ARG A 67 -3.89 8.01 -13.59
C ARG A 67 -3.22 8.38 -12.27
N MET A 68 -2.02 7.85 -12.01
CA MET A 68 -1.24 8.20 -10.82
C MET A 68 -0.83 9.67 -10.83
N ALA A 69 -0.32 10.19 -11.95
CA ALA A 69 0.05 11.60 -12.08
C ALA A 69 -1.15 12.55 -11.89
N GLU A 70 -2.33 12.18 -12.40
CA GLU A 70 -3.57 12.94 -12.17
C GLU A 70 -3.95 12.97 -10.69
N LYS A 71 -3.85 11.83 -10.00
CA LYS A 71 -4.14 11.75 -8.55
C LYS A 71 -3.13 12.54 -7.71
N GLU A 72 -1.84 12.49 -8.05
CA GLU A 72 -0.82 13.31 -7.40
C GLU A 72 -1.10 14.81 -7.58
N LYS A 73 -1.54 15.22 -8.77
CA LYS A 73 -1.95 16.60 -9.05
C LYS A 73 -3.18 17.01 -8.23
N GLU A 74 -4.21 16.17 -8.14
CA GLU A 74 -5.37 16.41 -7.28
C GLU A 74 -4.98 16.57 -5.81
N MET A 75 -4.09 15.70 -5.31
CA MET A 75 -3.58 15.77 -3.95
C MET A 75 -2.80 17.06 -3.69
N ALA A 76 -1.92 17.47 -4.61
CA ALA A 76 -1.18 18.73 -4.50
C ALA A 76 -2.11 19.94 -4.49
N GLN A 77 -3.17 19.94 -5.32
CA GLN A 77 -4.18 21.00 -5.32
C GLN A 77 -4.98 21.05 -4.01
N ALA A 78 -5.36 19.91 -3.45
CA ALA A 78 -6.06 19.84 -2.18
C ALA A 78 -5.18 20.36 -1.03
N GLN A 79 -3.91 19.96 -0.99
CA GLN A 79 -2.94 20.47 -0.01
C GLN A 79 -2.77 21.99 -0.12
N LYS A 80 -2.68 22.53 -1.33
CA LYS A 80 -2.60 23.99 -1.55
C LYS A 80 -3.84 24.70 -1.00
N LYS A 81 -5.05 24.18 -1.26
CA LYS A 81 -6.29 24.76 -0.73
C LYS A 81 -6.33 24.76 0.80
N VAL A 82 -5.87 23.67 1.44
CA VAL A 82 -5.80 23.62 2.91
C VAL A 82 -4.83 24.66 3.44
N GLN A 83 -3.68 24.84 2.78
CA GLN A 83 -2.70 25.87 3.16
C GLN A 83 -3.29 27.28 3.04
N GLU A 84 -3.97 27.58 1.93
CA GLU A 84 -4.66 28.87 1.71
C GLU A 84 -5.71 29.12 2.81
N GLN A 85 -6.51 28.11 3.16
CA GLN A 85 -7.52 28.22 4.23
C GLN A 85 -6.90 28.45 5.62
N LEU A 86 -5.72 27.88 5.89
CA LEU A 86 -5.01 28.12 7.14
C LEU A 86 -4.51 29.56 7.24
N GLU A 87 -3.99 30.12 6.15
CA GLU A 87 -3.54 31.51 6.07
C GLU A 87 -4.72 32.49 6.24
N GLU A 88 -5.85 32.22 5.58
CA GLU A 88 -7.08 33.01 5.77
C GLU A 88 -7.60 32.93 7.22
N TYR A 89 -7.54 31.75 7.85
CA TYR A 89 -7.95 31.57 9.23
C TYR A 89 -7.04 32.31 10.20
N GLU A 90 -5.72 32.27 10.01
CA GLU A 90 -4.74 33.01 10.81
C GLU A 90 -5.00 34.52 10.71
N HIS A 91 -5.20 35.04 9.50
CA HIS A 91 -5.54 36.45 9.30
C HIS A 91 -6.84 36.85 10.01
N LEU A 92 -7.88 36.01 9.92
CA LEU A 92 -9.15 36.27 10.60
C LEU A 92 -9.00 36.23 12.13
N LEU A 93 -8.17 35.33 12.65
CA LEU A 93 -7.87 35.23 14.07
C LEU A 93 -7.17 36.50 14.57
N ASP A 94 -6.19 37.02 13.82
CA ASP A 94 -5.50 38.26 14.16
C ASP A 94 -6.47 39.45 14.25
N VAL A 95 -7.38 39.59 13.27
CA VAL A 95 -8.43 40.62 13.31
C VAL A 95 -9.32 40.45 14.53
N LYS A 96 -9.70 39.21 14.87
CA LYS A 96 -10.53 38.94 16.05
C LYS A 96 -9.81 39.33 17.34
N LEU A 97 -8.52 39.02 17.46
CA LEU A 97 -7.71 39.39 18.63
C LEU A 97 -7.59 40.91 18.77
N ALA A 98 -7.41 41.64 17.65
CA ALA A 98 -7.41 43.10 17.66
C ALA A 98 -8.75 43.66 18.18
N LEU A 99 -9.88 43.14 17.71
CA LEU A 99 -11.21 43.55 18.16
C LEU A 99 -11.44 43.25 19.66
N ASP A 100 -10.98 42.10 20.16
CA ASP A 100 -11.07 41.81 21.60
C ASP A 100 -10.28 42.81 22.44
N LEU A 101 -9.09 43.23 21.97
CA LEU A 101 -8.29 44.25 22.65
C LEU A 101 -9.01 45.60 22.68
N GLU A 102 -9.64 46.00 21.57
CA GLU A 102 -10.46 47.21 21.49
C GLU A 102 -11.65 47.15 22.46
N ILE A 103 -12.41 46.05 22.47
CA ILE A 103 -13.55 45.86 23.37
C ILE A 103 -13.11 45.95 24.84
N ASN A 104 -11.98 45.33 25.19
CA ASN A 104 -11.45 45.40 26.55
C ASN A 104 -11.00 46.82 26.93
N ALA A 105 -10.42 47.56 25.99
CA ALA A 105 -10.07 48.97 26.19
C ALA A 105 -11.34 49.82 26.44
N TYR A 106 -12.39 49.63 25.63
CA TYR A 106 -13.67 50.30 25.82
C TYR A 106 -14.29 49.99 27.19
N ARG A 107 -14.32 48.70 27.60
CA ARG A 107 -14.83 48.30 28.93
C ARG A 107 -14.09 48.99 30.08
N LYS A 108 -12.75 49.01 30.05
CA LYS A 108 -11.95 49.68 31.10
C LYS A 108 -12.21 51.18 31.17
N MET A 109 -12.39 51.84 30.03
CA MET A 109 -12.69 53.29 30.01
C MET A 109 -14.08 53.57 30.60
N LEU A 110 -15.08 52.74 30.27
CA LEU A 110 -16.43 52.80 30.85
C LEU A 110 -16.40 52.54 32.36
N GLU A 111 -15.69 51.51 32.83
CA GLU A 111 -15.53 51.23 34.27
C GLU A 111 -14.89 52.42 35.02
N GLY A 112 -13.91 53.10 34.41
CA GLY A 112 -13.30 54.30 34.97
C GLY A 112 -14.25 55.51 35.03
N GLU A 113 -15.08 55.71 34.00
CA GLU A 113 -16.14 56.72 33.98
C GLU A 113 -17.21 56.43 35.05
N GLU A 114 -17.66 55.17 35.17
CA GLU A 114 -18.66 54.75 36.15
C GLU A 114 -18.20 54.96 37.60
N GLN A 115 -16.92 54.72 37.88
CA GLN A 115 -16.29 55.00 39.17
C GLN A 115 -16.26 56.50 39.49
N ARG A 116 -15.94 57.36 38.51
CA ARG A 116 -15.96 58.83 38.69
C ARG A 116 -17.36 59.38 38.93
N LEU A 117 -18.35 58.79 38.27
CA LEU A 117 -19.75 59.22 38.33
C LEU A 117 -20.54 58.56 39.48
N ASN A 118 -19.91 57.71 40.31
CA ASN A 118 -20.53 56.98 41.43
C ASN A 118 -21.81 56.19 41.04
N ILE A 119 -21.90 55.77 39.79
CA ILE A 119 -23.03 54.99 39.24
C ILE A 119 -22.84 53.48 39.42
N SER A 120 -21.74 53.06 40.09
CA SER A 120 -21.54 51.67 40.48
C SER A 120 -22.75 51.19 41.31
N PRO A 121 -23.51 50.18 40.86
CA PRO A 121 -24.50 49.58 41.72
C PRO A 121 -23.75 48.96 42.89
N SER A 122 -24.20 49.29 44.11
CA SER A 122 -23.74 48.62 45.32
C SER A 122 -23.99 47.12 45.20
N ALA A 123 -22.98 46.34 44.84
CA ALA A 123 -23.00 44.89 44.97
C ALA A 123 -22.42 44.54 46.34
N SER A 124 -23.34 44.42 47.31
CA SER A 124 -23.08 43.72 48.56
C SER A 124 -22.60 42.30 48.26
N SER A 125 -21.51 41.91 48.93
CA SER A 125 -21.18 40.55 49.38
C SER A 125 -21.16 39.41 48.33
N ARG A 126 -19.96 39.00 47.90
CA ARG A 126 -19.58 37.58 48.00
C ARG A 126 -18.06 37.38 48.02
N SER A 127 -17.53 37.26 49.23
CA SER A 127 -16.31 36.52 49.52
C SER A 127 -16.54 35.04 49.26
N THR A 128 -15.94 34.50 48.20
CA THR A 128 -15.54 33.08 48.14
C THR A 128 -14.18 33.02 47.47
N ALA A 129 -13.17 32.86 48.31
CA ALA A 129 -11.85 32.42 47.90
C ALA A 129 -11.98 31.09 47.17
N THR A 130 -11.57 31.05 45.90
CA THR A 130 -11.00 29.84 45.30
C THR A 130 -9.72 30.29 44.60
N GLN A 131 -8.60 30.02 45.25
CA GLN A 131 -7.32 29.92 44.56
C GLN A 131 -7.44 28.76 43.58
N ALA A 132 -7.59 29.07 42.30
CA ALA A 132 -7.29 28.13 41.23
C ALA A 132 -6.07 28.70 40.51
N SER A 133 -4.94 28.03 40.74
CA SER A 133 -3.68 28.26 40.05
C SER A 133 -3.87 28.07 38.54
N GLU A 134 -3.84 29.17 37.80
CA GLU A 134 -3.68 29.14 36.34
C GLU A 134 -2.25 28.67 35.99
N GLY A 135 -2.04 27.35 36.05
CA GLY A 135 -0.92 26.70 35.41
C GLY A 135 -1.22 26.50 33.93
N ARG A 136 -1.04 27.54 33.11
CA ARG A 136 -0.91 27.38 31.65
C ARG A 136 0.37 26.63 31.33
N ARG A 137 0.30 25.29 31.32
CA ARG A 137 1.32 24.46 30.70
C ARG A 137 1.07 24.41 29.20
N PHE A 138 1.83 25.22 28.46
CA PHE A 138 2.10 24.97 27.05
C PHE A 138 2.74 23.59 26.93
N LEU A 139 1.96 22.56 26.61
CA LEU A 139 2.51 21.31 26.12
C LEU A 139 2.88 21.54 24.65
N HIS A 140 4.15 21.87 24.44
CA HIS A 140 4.83 21.67 23.18
C HIS A 140 4.49 20.27 22.65
N GLY A 141 3.79 20.22 21.51
CA GLY A 141 3.54 19.00 20.77
C GLY A 141 4.87 18.38 20.36
N ARG A 142 5.32 17.40 21.15
CA ARG A 142 6.49 16.59 20.85
C ARG A 142 6.15 15.74 19.64
N LYS A 143 6.51 16.22 18.44
CA LYS A 143 6.51 15.47 17.18
C LYS A 143 7.21 14.14 17.42
N ARG A 144 6.44 13.05 17.50
CA ARG A 144 6.98 11.70 17.48
C ARG A 144 7.48 11.46 16.06
N LYS A 145 8.79 11.66 15.85
CA LYS A 145 9.51 11.15 14.68
C LYS A 145 9.34 9.63 14.69
N MET A 146 8.44 9.12 13.85
CA MET A 146 8.31 7.70 13.59
C MET A 146 9.68 7.22 13.08
N ARG A 147 10.33 6.34 13.85
CA ARG A 147 11.52 5.64 13.39
C ARG A 147 11.08 4.71 12.27
N ALA A 148 11.23 5.16 11.02
CA ALA A 148 11.24 4.27 9.88
C ALA A 148 12.37 3.27 10.08
N LYS A 149 12.01 2.02 10.38
CA LYS A 149 12.93 0.90 10.45
C LYS A 149 13.38 0.66 9.01
N LYS A 150 14.53 1.21 8.62
CA LYS A 150 15.16 0.99 7.33
C LYS A 150 15.46 -0.51 7.24
N ARG A 151 14.54 -1.27 6.63
CA ARG A 151 14.77 -2.66 6.26
C ARG A 151 15.49 -2.62 4.93
N GLU A 152 16.73 -3.09 4.94
CA GLU A 152 17.44 -3.46 3.72
C GLU A 152 16.63 -4.57 3.05
N CYS A 153 16.15 -4.29 1.85
CA CYS A 153 15.61 -5.29 0.95
C CYS A 153 16.13 -4.99 -0.45
N SER A 154 16.28 -6.05 -1.23
CA SER A 154 17.04 -6.20 -2.46
C SER A 154 16.85 -5.09 -3.51
N ALA A 155 17.95 -4.83 -4.22
CA ALA A 155 18.07 -3.90 -5.32
C ALA A 155 16.91 -3.99 -6.33
N GLY A 156 16.09 -2.94 -6.44
CA GLY A 156 15.22 -2.69 -7.60
C GLY A 156 13.82 -2.12 -7.34
N PHE A 157 13.19 -2.38 -6.18
CA PHE A 157 11.76 -2.08 -5.97
C PHE A 157 11.46 -1.41 -4.63
N LYS A 158 10.50 -0.47 -4.60
CA LYS A 158 9.94 0.13 -3.38
C LYS A 158 8.59 -0.54 -3.06
N THR A 159 8.46 -1.19 -1.90
CA THR A 159 7.18 -1.70 -1.40
C THR A 159 6.35 -0.55 -0.82
N VAL A 160 5.18 -0.28 -1.40
CA VAL A 160 4.21 0.69 -0.90
C VAL A 160 3.09 -0.06 -0.18
N GLN A 161 2.72 0.40 1.01
CA GLN A 161 1.63 -0.19 1.78
C GLN A 161 0.55 0.86 2.01
N HIS A 162 -0.69 0.54 1.62
CA HIS A 162 -1.88 1.34 1.91
C HIS A 162 -2.68 0.66 3.00
N ALA A 163 -3.11 1.41 4.01
CA ALA A 163 -3.98 0.91 5.07
C ALA A 163 -5.06 1.96 5.39
N SER A 164 -6.30 1.49 5.54
CA SER A 164 -7.44 2.28 5.97
C SER A 164 -8.18 1.53 7.09
N THR A 165 -8.78 2.27 8.01
CA THR A 165 -9.59 1.71 9.09
C THR A 165 -10.65 2.73 9.49
N SER A 166 -11.90 2.28 9.53
CA SER A 166 -13.08 3.06 9.90
C SER A 166 -13.59 2.72 11.31
N GLY A 167 -13.17 1.58 11.87
CA GLY A 167 -13.67 1.06 13.14
C GLY A 167 -12.60 0.80 14.22
N LYS A 168 -13.00 0.05 15.26
CA LYS A 168 -12.14 -0.33 16.39
C LYS A 168 -10.99 -1.27 15.98
N VAL A 169 -11.18 -2.06 14.93
CA VAL A 169 -10.25 -3.10 14.50
C VAL A 169 -9.57 -2.71 13.19
N SER A 170 -8.24 -2.78 13.18
CA SER A 170 -7.40 -2.47 12.01
C SER A 170 -6.60 -3.69 11.56
N ILE A 171 -6.21 -3.71 10.27
CA ILE A 171 -5.26 -4.70 9.74
C ILE A 171 -3.83 -4.14 9.89
N GLU A 172 -3.09 -4.70 10.84
CA GLU A 172 -1.76 -4.22 11.22
C GLU A 172 -0.68 -4.64 10.23
N GLU A 173 -0.73 -5.89 9.77
CA GLU A 173 0.31 -6.48 8.92
C GLU A 173 -0.27 -7.53 7.97
N ILE A 174 0.21 -7.54 6.74
CA ILE A 174 0.07 -8.67 5.80
C ILE A 174 1.49 -9.18 5.58
N ASP A 175 1.70 -10.47 5.84
CA ASP A 175 3.00 -11.09 5.64
C ASP A 175 3.36 -11.16 4.15
N VAL A 176 4.58 -10.75 3.81
CA VAL A 176 5.06 -10.68 2.42
C VAL A 176 5.19 -12.08 1.81
N ASP A 177 5.57 -13.05 2.64
CA ASP A 177 5.67 -14.45 2.26
C ASP A 177 4.29 -15.14 2.20
N GLY A 178 3.21 -14.42 2.57
CA GLY A 178 1.84 -14.89 2.51
C GLY A 178 1.47 -15.87 3.63
N ASN A 179 2.23 -15.93 4.72
CA ASN A 179 1.96 -16.89 5.79
C ASN A 179 0.81 -16.46 6.69
N PHE A 180 0.63 -15.15 6.93
CA PHE A 180 -0.38 -14.66 7.85
C PHE A 180 -0.89 -13.25 7.53
N VAL A 181 -2.02 -12.91 8.16
CA VAL A 181 -2.54 -11.55 8.29
C VAL A 181 -2.77 -11.26 9.77
N ARG A 182 -2.38 -10.06 10.22
CA ARG A 182 -2.50 -9.64 11.61
C ARG A 182 -3.48 -8.50 11.76
N LEU A 183 -4.37 -8.64 12.73
CA LEU A 183 -5.37 -7.65 13.10
C LEU A 183 -5.12 -7.18 14.53
N LYS A 184 -5.50 -5.94 14.79
CA LYS A 184 -5.40 -5.33 16.11
C LYS A 184 -6.68 -4.58 16.47
N ASN A 185 -7.20 -4.82 17.67
CA ASN A 185 -8.20 -3.96 18.29
C ASN A 185 -7.47 -2.75 18.90
N ASN A 186 -7.74 -1.56 18.37
CA ASN A 186 -7.15 -0.30 18.83
C ASN A 186 -8.03 0.42 19.87
N SER A 187 -9.14 -0.19 20.29
CA SER A 187 -10.02 0.36 21.32
C SER A 187 -9.74 -0.25 22.70
N ASP A 188 -10.31 0.42 23.70
CA ASP A 188 -10.31 -0.02 25.10
C ASP A 188 -11.50 -0.94 25.44
N GLU A 189 -12.26 -1.36 24.43
CA GLU A 189 -13.41 -2.26 24.58
C GLU A 189 -13.21 -3.56 23.78
N ASP A 190 -13.75 -4.65 24.30
CA ASP A 190 -13.78 -5.94 23.60
C ASP A 190 -14.67 -5.86 22.36
N GLN A 191 -14.19 -6.41 21.24
CA GLN A 191 -14.92 -6.43 19.98
C GLN A 191 -15.23 -7.86 19.56
N PRO A 192 -16.51 -8.29 19.58
CA PRO A 192 -16.91 -9.53 18.95
C PRO A 192 -16.73 -9.42 17.44
N LEU A 193 -16.15 -10.46 16.82
CA LEU A 193 -15.96 -10.57 15.37
C LEU A 193 -16.87 -11.66 14.78
N SER A 194 -17.93 -12.02 15.49
CA SER A 194 -18.89 -13.04 15.05
C SER A 194 -19.54 -12.63 13.73
N GLY A 195 -19.44 -13.49 12.72
CA GLY A 195 -20.01 -13.23 11.39
C GLY A 195 -19.15 -12.34 10.49
N TRP A 196 -18.09 -11.74 11.02
CA TRP A 196 -17.16 -10.93 10.23
C TRP A 196 -16.31 -11.84 9.35
N VAL A 197 -15.80 -11.26 8.26
CA VAL A 197 -14.96 -11.97 7.30
C VAL A 197 -13.74 -11.15 6.89
N LEU A 198 -12.63 -11.83 6.65
CA LEU A 198 -11.48 -11.29 5.95
C LEU A 198 -11.56 -11.74 4.50
N ARG A 199 -11.68 -10.79 3.58
CA ARG A 199 -11.66 -11.05 2.14
C ARG A 199 -10.28 -10.69 1.60
N ARG A 200 -9.60 -11.67 1.01
CA ARG A 200 -8.35 -11.45 0.29
C ARG A 200 -8.65 -11.14 -1.17
N HIS A 201 -8.04 -10.08 -1.66
CA HIS A 201 -7.95 -9.66 -3.05
C HIS A 201 -6.57 -9.95 -3.62
N LEU A 202 -6.50 -10.66 -4.73
CA LEU A 202 -5.26 -10.94 -5.46
C LEU A 202 -5.51 -10.80 -6.96
N GLU A 203 -4.65 -10.07 -7.67
CA GLU A 203 -4.90 -9.75 -9.09
C GLU A 203 -5.03 -11.01 -9.98
N SER A 204 -4.30 -12.07 -9.65
CA SER A 204 -4.21 -13.29 -10.46
C SER A 204 -5.17 -14.42 -10.06
N VAL A 205 -5.89 -14.31 -8.93
CA VAL A 205 -6.73 -15.41 -8.40
C VAL A 205 -8.02 -14.85 -7.83
N SER A 206 -9.10 -15.60 -7.94
CA SER A 206 -10.39 -15.25 -7.32
C SER A 206 -10.25 -14.94 -5.83
N ASP A 207 -11.06 -13.98 -5.39
CA ASP A 207 -11.16 -13.59 -3.99
C ASP A 207 -11.53 -14.79 -3.11
N VAL A 208 -10.90 -14.87 -1.95
CA VAL A 208 -11.16 -15.90 -0.95
C VAL A 208 -11.44 -15.25 0.39
N THR A 209 -12.38 -15.82 1.14
CA THR A 209 -12.83 -15.25 2.41
C THR A 209 -12.57 -16.19 3.58
N TYR A 210 -11.92 -15.68 4.62
CA TYR A 210 -11.85 -16.32 5.92
C TYR A 210 -12.99 -15.82 6.80
N LYS A 211 -13.74 -16.72 7.43
CA LYS A 211 -14.82 -16.38 8.36
C LYS A 211 -14.34 -16.57 9.79
N PHE A 212 -14.54 -15.56 10.64
CA PHE A 212 -14.21 -15.67 12.05
C PHE A 212 -15.13 -16.68 12.76
N PRO A 213 -14.64 -17.41 13.78
CA PRO A 213 -15.50 -18.27 14.60
C PRO A 213 -16.62 -17.46 15.26
N SER A 214 -17.81 -18.06 15.39
CA SER A 214 -19.03 -17.38 15.86
C SER A 214 -18.98 -16.85 17.30
N GLN A 215 -18.00 -17.27 18.09
CA GLN A 215 -17.79 -16.84 19.49
C GLN A 215 -16.42 -16.16 19.68
N PHE A 216 -15.76 -15.75 18.60
CA PHE A 216 -14.47 -15.09 18.69
C PHE A 216 -14.64 -13.61 19.07
N THR A 217 -14.03 -13.24 20.19
CA THR A 217 -13.98 -11.86 20.68
C THR A 217 -12.54 -11.41 20.75
N LEU A 218 -12.21 -10.33 20.06
CA LEU A 218 -10.91 -9.71 20.11
C LEU A 218 -10.88 -8.70 21.26
N GLN A 219 -10.11 -9.00 22.30
CA GLN A 219 -10.06 -8.19 23.51
C GLN A 219 -9.51 -6.78 23.23
N ALA A 220 -9.82 -5.84 24.11
CA ALA A 220 -9.25 -4.49 24.08
C ALA A 220 -7.72 -4.51 23.94
N GLY A 221 -7.17 -3.78 22.97
CA GLY A 221 -5.73 -3.74 22.70
C GLY A 221 -5.10 -5.04 22.16
N GLN A 222 -5.86 -6.14 22.04
CA GLN A 222 -5.34 -7.44 21.62
C GLN A 222 -5.05 -7.48 20.13
N VAL A 223 -4.02 -8.25 19.80
CA VAL A 223 -3.62 -8.60 18.45
C VAL A 223 -3.96 -10.06 18.19
N VAL A 224 -4.58 -10.32 17.03
CA VAL A 224 -4.84 -11.69 16.54
C VAL A 224 -4.16 -11.87 15.20
N THR A 225 -3.53 -13.02 15.01
CA THR A 225 -2.91 -13.42 13.75
C THR A 225 -3.72 -14.55 13.12
N VAL A 226 -4.05 -14.43 11.85
CA VAL A 226 -4.72 -15.47 11.08
C VAL A 226 -3.70 -16.07 10.10
N TRP A 227 -3.33 -17.32 10.33
CA TRP A 227 -2.30 -18.06 9.61
C TRP A 227 -2.90 -18.89 8.48
N GLY A 228 -2.16 -19.04 7.37
CA GLY A 228 -2.43 -20.06 6.36
C GLY A 228 -2.10 -21.46 6.90
N ALA A 229 -2.79 -22.49 6.39
CA ALA A 229 -2.61 -23.86 6.88
C ALA A 229 -1.18 -24.40 6.72
N ALA A 230 -0.42 -23.94 5.71
CA ALA A 230 0.95 -24.37 5.46
C ALA A 230 1.98 -23.73 6.40
N ALA A 231 1.61 -22.70 7.17
CA ALA A 231 2.49 -22.07 8.15
C ALA A 231 2.81 -22.98 9.36
N GLY A 232 2.05 -24.07 9.55
CA GLY A 232 2.34 -25.08 10.58
C GLY A 232 2.11 -24.62 12.02
N VAL A 233 1.40 -23.51 12.23
CA VAL A 233 1.11 -22.96 13.56
C VAL A 233 -0.11 -23.66 14.18
N SER A 234 -0.01 -24.01 15.47
CA SER A 234 -1.14 -24.55 16.23
C SER A 234 -2.11 -23.43 16.64
N PRO A 235 -3.44 -23.60 16.46
CA PRO A 235 -4.40 -22.57 16.82
C PRO A 235 -4.46 -22.32 18.33
N GLY A 236 -4.57 -21.05 18.70
CA GLY A 236 -4.63 -20.56 20.08
C GLY A 236 -5.50 -19.30 20.20
N PRO A 237 -5.54 -18.64 21.37
CA PRO A 237 -6.42 -17.49 21.61
C PRO A 237 -6.07 -16.24 20.78
N SER A 238 -4.80 -16.08 20.39
CA SER A 238 -4.31 -14.99 19.52
C SER A 238 -3.88 -15.47 18.14
N ASP A 239 -4.01 -16.77 17.85
CA ASP A 239 -3.52 -17.41 16.63
C ASP A 239 -4.62 -18.27 16.03
N LEU A 240 -5.22 -17.79 14.96
CA LEU A 240 -6.24 -18.49 14.20
C LEU A 240 -5.62 -19.13 12.96
N VAL A 241 -6.19 -20.24 12.49
CA VAL A 241 -5.67 -20.94 11.30
C VAL A 241 -6.75 -21.09 10.25
N TRP A 242 -6.45 -20.62 9.04
CA TRP A 242 -7.30 -20.77 7.87
C TRP A 242 -7.11 -22.15 7.23
N LYS A 243 -7.77 -23.16 7.81
CA LYS A 243 -7.57 -24.58 7.43
C LYS A 243 -7.87 -24.91 5.96
N SER A 244 -8.78 -24.16 5.31
CA SER A 244 -9.15 -24.40 3.91
C SER A 244 -8.20 -23.76 2.89
N GLN A 245 -7.25 -22.93 3.33
CA GLN A 245 -6.27 -22.27 2.45
C GLN A 245 -4.85 -22.55 2.92
N LYS A 246 -3.97 -22.92 1.99
CA LYS A 246 -2.56 -23.21 2.31
C LYS A 246 -1.82 -21.95 2.76
N SER A 247 -2.05 -20.83 2.08
CA SER A 247 -1.43 -19.54 2.38
C SER A 247 -2.38 -18.40 2.03
N TRP A 248 -2.08 -17.20 2.51
CA TRP A 248 -2.70 -15.96 2.07
C TRP A 248 -2.24 -15.56 0.66
N GLY A 249 -1.28 -16.26 0.05
CA GLY A 249 -0.72 -15.92 -1.25
C GLY A 249 0.56 -15.11 -1.09
N ALA A 250 1.62 -15.57 -1.75
CA ALA A 250 2.91 -14.90 -1.77
C ALA A 250 2.92 -13.92 -2.95
N GLY A 251 3.42 -12.71 -2.71
CA GLY A 251 3.48 -11.70 -3.74
C GLY A 251 3.32 -10.30 -3.19
N PHE A 252 3.51 -9.34 -4.08
CA PHE A 252 3.62 -7.94 -3.73
C PHE A 252 2.40 -7.10 -4.11
N ASP A 253 1.34 -7.72 -4.64
CA ASP A 253 0.06 -7.07 -4.96
C ASP A 253 -1.10 -7.82 -4.30
N ILE A 254 -1.18 -7.71 -2.98
CA ILE A 254 -2.17 -8.39 -2.14
C ILE A 254 -2.99 -7.36 -1.37
N GLY A 255 -4.31 -7.44 -1.49
CA GLY A 255 -5.26 -6.68 -0.69
C GLY A 255 -5.97 -7.58 0.31
N VAL A 256 -6.24 -7.07 1.50
CA VAL A 256 -7.09 -7.73 2.48
C VAL A 256 -8.07 -6.71 3.04
N THR A 257 -9.34 -7.06 3.02
CA THR A 257 -10.44 -6.24 3.52
C THR A 257 -11.16 -6.96 4.65
N LEU A 258 -11.37 -6.26 5.76
CA LEU A 258 -12.18 -6.70 6.88
C LEU A 258 -13.61 -6.22 6.69
N ILE A 259 -14.55 -7.16 6.70
CA ILE A 259 -15.96 -6.91 6.43
C ILE A 259 -16.80 -7.37 7.62
N THR A 260 -17.77 -6.57 8.04
CA THR A 260 -18.73 -6.91 9.11
C THR A 260 -19.69 -8.01 8.67
N ASP A 261 -20.47 -8.51 9.63
CA ASP A 261 -21.60 -9.39 9.38
C ASP A 261 -22.73 -8.73 8.57
N GLU A 262 -22.84 -7.40 8.65
CA GLU A 262 -23.75 -6.59 7.82
C GLU A 262 -23.22 -6.34 6.39
N GLY A 263 -21.96 -6.70 6.11
CA GLY A 263 -21.33 -6.52 4.79
C GLY A 263 -20.59 -5.19 4.61
N GLU A 264 -20.39 -4.41 5.67
CA GLU A 264 -19.65 -3.14 5.62
C GLU A 264 -18.14 -3.36 5.69
N GLU A 265 -17.37 -2.66 4.84
CA GLU A 265 -15.90 -2.72 4.82
C GLU A 265 -15.29 -1.80 5.89
N LEU A 266 -14.78 -2.38 6.98
CA LEU A 266 -14.26 -1.60 8.12
C LEU A 266 -12.78 -1.29 8.04
N ALA A 267 -11.98 -2.14 7.41
CA ALA A 267 -10.56 -1.91 7.27
C ALA A 267 -10.06 -2.54 5.97
N GLU A 268 -9.16 -1.86 5.29
CA GLU A 268 -8.49 -2.41 4.11
C GLU A 268 -6.99 -2.23 4.26
N ARG A 269 -6.22 -3.23 3.86
CA ARG A 269 -4.77 -3.10 3.70
C ARG A 269 -4.34 -3.69 2.37
N LYS A 270 -3.57 -2.92 1.60
CA LYS A 270 -3.01 -3.33 0.30
C LYS A 270 -1.49 -3.22 0.35
N LEU A 271 -0.81 -4.27 -0.09
CA LEU A 271 0.62 -4.29 -0.38
C LEU A 271 0.77 -4.12 -1.89
N MET A 272 1.53 -3.13 -2.37
CA MET A 272 1.84 -2.95 -3.79
C MET A 272 3.35 -2.76 -4.00
N HIS A 273 3.91 -3.30 -5.08
CA HIS A 273 5.28 -2.98 -5.50
C HIS A 273 5.29 -1.85 -6.54
N VAL A 274 6.06 -0.81 -6.25
CA VAL A 274 6.31 0.29 -7.20
C VAL A 274 7.78 0.23 -7.63
N PRO A 275 8.06 0.20 -8.95
CA PRO A 275 9.44 0.32 -9.44
C PRO A 275 10.07 1.59 -8.88
N ARG A 276 11.29 1.48 -8.32
CA ARG A 276 12.02 2.68 -7.92
C ARG A 276 12.44 3.40 -9.20
N GLY A 277 11.83 4.55 -9.49
CA GLY A 277 12.32 5.44 -10.55
C GLY A 277 13.80 5.72 -10.30
N GLU A 278 14.60 5.62 -11.35
CA GLU A 278 16.01 5.99 -11.35
C GLU A 278 16.13 7.46 -10.89
N GLU A 279 16.43 7.67 -9.61
CA GLU A 279 16.86 8.96 -9.08
C GLU A 279 18.25 9.19 -9.65
N SER A 280 18.30 9.97 -10.75
CA SER A 280 19.50 10.64 -11.22
C SER A 280 20.16 11.35 -10.03
N GLY A 281 21.41 11.01 -9.74
CA GLY A 281 22.16 11.58 -8.63
C GLY A 281 22.25 13.08 -8.73
N GLU A 282 21.72 13.77 -7.74
CA GLU A 282 22.09 15.15 -7.45
C GLU A 282 23.13 15.12 -6.33
N GLN A 283 24.22 15.80 -6.61
CA GLN A 283 25.50 15.79 -5.91
C GLN A 283 25.37 16.36 -4.50
N ASP A 284 26.15 15.78 -3.59
CA ASP A 284 26.49 16.35 -2.30
C ASP A 284 27.23 17.68 -2.52
N ASP A 285 26.62 18.81 -2.17
CA ASP A 285 27.34 20.05 -1.89
C ASP A 285 27.32 20.27 -0.37
N GLU A 286 28.39 19.79 0.24
CA GLU A 286 28.84 20.05 1.60
C GLU A 286 29.31 21.51 1.70
N TYR A 287 28.57 22.36 2.41
CA TYR A 287 29.07 23.64 2.91
C TYR A 287 28.96 23.65 4.43
N GLU A 288 30.11 23.45 5.09
CA GLU A 288 30.26 23.64 6.53
C GLU A 288 30.06 25.12 6.92
N GLU A 289 29.18 25.33 7.88
CA GLU A 289 28.99 26.58 8.60
C GLU A 289 29.99 26.60 9.79
N LEU A 290 31.14 27.24 9.60
CA LEU A 290 32.12 27.48 10.68
C LEU A 290 31.89 28.87 11.28
N MET A 291 31.20 28.89 12.43
CA MET A 291 31.14 30.05 13.32
C MET A 291 32.52 30.35 13.94
N GLY A 292 32.87 31.64 14.05
CA GLY A 292 33.90 32.04 15.03
C GLY A 292 34.52 33.43 14.89
N SER A 293 34.08 34.32 15.79
CA SER A 293 34.83 35.43 16.44
C SER A 293 35.38 36.59 15.60
N GLU A 294 34.66 37.71 15.68
CA GLU A 294 35.10 39.00 16.22
C GLU A 294 36.55 39.05 16.74
N VAL A 295 37.42 39.81 16.07
CA VAL A 295 38.63 40.42 16.67
C VAL A 295 38.86 41.80 16.05
N GLU A 296 39.01 42.78 16.93
CA GLU A 296 39.26 44.20 16.71
C GLU A 296 40.47 44.48 15.80
N LEU A 297 40.32 45.49 14.92
CA LEU A 297 41.43 46.21 14.31
C LEU A 297 41.96 47.26 15.27
N PRO A 298 43.28 47.51 15.26
CA PRO A 298 43.74 48.88 15.30
C PRO A 298 44.56 49.26 14.07
N SER A 299 44.39 50.53 13.77
CA SER A 299 44.90 51.37 12.70
C SER A 299 46.42 51.39 12.56
N GLN A 300 46.90 51.39 11.31
CA GLN A 300 47.65 52.51 10.72
C GLN A 300 47.74 52.35 9.20
#